data_AF-A0A3S3U7J5-F1
#
_entry.id   AF-A0A3S3U7J5-F1
#
_cell.length_a   1.000
_cell.length_b   1.000
_cell.length_c   1.000
_cell.angle_alpha   90.00
_cell.angle_beta   90.00
_cell.angle_gamma   90.00
#
_symmetry.space_group_name_H-M   'P 1'
#
loop_
_entity.id
_entity.type
_entity.pdbx_description
1 polymer ?
#
loop_
_entity_poly.entity_id
_entity_poly.type
_entity_poly.pdbx_seq_one_letter_code
_entity_poly.pdbx_strand_id
1 'polypeptide(L)'
;MEKIGLNVPKSFIVHTIEDAMDAGDKIGFPVIVRPSFTLGGTGGGVAYNRQELREMCTGGLDLSMTTEIMLERSLLGWKEYELEVVRDRKDNVVWSWRDPARLYTSPAAPDGYRPPHRRFR
;
A
#
# COMPACT_ATOMS: atom_id res chain seq x y z
N MET A 1 11.61 -0.73 8.20
CA MET A 1 12.32 -0.25 7.00
C MET A 1 13.42 0.76 7.33
N GLU A 2 13.17 1.70 8.26
CA GLU A 2 14.16 2.70 8.68
C GLU A 2 15.53 2.12 9.08
N LYS A 3 15.55 1.05 9.89
CA LYS A 3 16.79 0.38 10.33
C LYS A 3 17.70 -0.08 9.18
N ILE A 4 17.13 -0.40 8.01
CA ILE A 4 17.86 -0.86 6.82
C ILE A 4 17.99 0.23 5.74
N GLY A 5 17.59 1.47 6.04
CA GLY A 5 17.76 2.63 5.15
C GLY A 5 16.83 2.67 3.94
N LEU A 6 15.72 1.93 3.95
CA LEU A 6 14.72 2.00 2.87
C LEU A 6 13.71 3.11 3.13
N ASN A 7 13.49 3.92 2.08
CA ASN A 7 12.48 4.98 2.10
C ASN A 7 11.08 4.39 2.17
N VAL A 8 10.24 5.00 3.01
CA VAL A 8 8.82 4.68 3.12
C VAL A 8 8.01 5.97 2.99
N PRO A 9 6.74 5.90 2.53
CA PRO A 9 5.84 7.03 2.62
C PRO A 9 5.72 7.51 4.06
N LYS A 10 5.40 8.80 4.24
CA LYS A 10 5.05 9.32 5.56
C LYS A 10 3.83 8.54 6.08
N SER A 11 4.00 7.85 7.19
CA SER A 11 2.96 7.00 7.77
C SER A 11 2.87 7.11 9.29
N PHE A 12 1.72 6.73 9.83
CA PHE A 12 1.45 6.67 11.27
C PHE A 12 0.67 5.40 11.58
N ILE A 13 0.97 4.78 12.72
CA ILE A 13 0.19 3.68 13.28
C ILE A 13 -0.78 4.27 14.29
N VAL A 14 -2.05 3.88 14.22
CA VAL A 14 -3.13 4.40 15.07
C VAL A 14 -4.02 3.26 15.58
N HIS A 15 -4.56 3.44 16.77
CA HIS A 15 -5.43 2.48 17.45
C HIS A 15 -6.80 3.05 17.81
N THR A 16 -6.96 4.37 17.70
CA THR A 16 -8.20 5.09 18.00
C THR A 16 -8.60 5.95 16.82
N ILE A 17 -9.88 6.32 16.75
CA ILE A 17 -10.38 7.21 15.70
C ILE A 17 -9.77 8.60 15.87
N GLU A 18 -9.63 9.07 17.10
CA GLU A 18 -9.04 10.36 17.44
C GLU A 18 -7.60 10.46 16.91
N ASP A 19 -6.77 9.44 17.18
CA ASP A 19 -5.40 9.38 16.66
C ASP A 19 -5.38 9.32 15.13
N ALA A 20 -6.33 8.60 14.52
CA ALA A 20 -6.47 8.52 13.08
C ALA A 20 -6.78 9.89 12.43
N MET A 21 -7.64 10.69 13.07
CA MET A 21 -7.95 12.04 12.61
C MET A 21 -6.74 12.97 12.69
N ASP A 22 -6.01 12.94 13.80
CA ASP A 22 -4.81 13.75 14.02
C ASP A 22 -3.68 13.35 13.05
N ALA A 23 -3.53 12.06 12.78
CA ALA A 23 -2.59 11.56 11.79
C ALA A 23 -2.99 12.00 10.37
N GLY A 24 -4.28 11.94 10.03
CA GLY A 24 -4.80 12.43 8.74
C GLY A 24 -4.41 13.90 8.47
N ASP A 25 -4.58 14.76 9.48
CA ASP A 25 -4.20 16.19 9.40
C ASP A 25 -2.69 16.38 9.22
N LYS A 26 -1.86 15.51 9.80
CA LYS A 26 -0.39 15.55 9.67
C LYS A 26 0.09 15.03 8.30
N ILE A 27 -0.60 14.08 7.68
CA ILE A 27 -0.20 13.47 6.40
C ILE A 27 -0.61 14.37 5.22
N GLY A 28 -1.87 14.84 5.24
CA GLY A 28 -2.57 15.49 4.13
C GLY A 28 -3.25 14.48 3.18
N PHE A 29 -4.40 14.86 2.63
CA PHE A 29 -5.20 14.01 1.72
C PHE A 29 -4.64 14.00 0.28
N PRO A 30 -4.79 12.89 -0.47
CA PRO A 30 -5.42 11.63 -0.06
C PRO A 30 -4.53 10.75 0.84
N VAL A 31 -5.16 10.05 1.80
CA VAL A 31 -4.52 9.16 2.77
C VAL A 31 -4.92 7.71 2.47
N ILE A 32 -3.95 6.80 2.49
CA ILE A 32 -4.19 5.37 2.37
C ILE A 32 -4.42 4.78 3.76
N VAL A 33 -5.52 4.04 3.93
CA VAL A 33 -5.90 3.34 5.16
C VAL A 33 -5.57 1.86 5.00
N ARG A 34 -4.74 1.30 5.88
CA ARG A 34 -4.32 -0.11 5.83
C ARG A 34 -4.48 -0.76 7.21
N PRO A 35 -5.55 -1.53 7.44
CA PRO A 35 -5.69 -2.30 8.67
C PRO A 35 -4.57 -3.34 8.81
N SER A 36 -4.08 -3.50 10.02
CA SER A 36 -3.10 -4.53 10.32
C SER A 36 -3.73 -5.91 10.30
N PHE A 37 -2.96 -6.90 9.84
CA PHE A 37 -3.36 -8.31 9.74
C PHE A 37 -4.52 -8.61 8.78
N THR A 38 -4.76 -7.75 7.78
CA THR A 38 -5.66 -8.03 6.67
C THR A 38 -4.89 -8.25 5.36
N LEU A 39 -5.47 -9.03 4.44
CA LEU A 39 -4.92 -9.28 3.10
C LEU A 39 -5.91 -8.80 2.03
N GLY A 40 -5.39 -8.62 0.81
CA GLY A 40 -6.21 -8.23 -0.35
C GLY A 40 -6.85 -6.84 -0.26
N GLY A 41 -6.38 -5.97 0.64
CA GLY A 41 -6.96 -4.64 0.85
C GLY A 41 -8.25 -4.64 1.68
N THR A 42 -8.58 -5.75 2.34
CA THR A 42 -9.79 -5.87 3.17
C THR A 42 -9.78 -4.85 4.32
N GLY A 43 -10.84 -4.05 4.41
CA GLY A 43 -10.98 -2.99 5.41
C GLY A 43 -10.11 -1.76 5.18
N GLY A 44 -9.33 -1.72 4.08
CA GLY A 44 -8.50 -0.59 3.70
C GLY A 44 -9.07 0.18 2.51
N GLY A 45 -8.42 1.27 2.15
CA GLY A 45 -8.85 2.13 1.05
C GLY A 45 -8.08 3.43 0.94
N VAL A 46 -8.57 4.32 0.08
CA VAL A 46 -8.02 5.67 -0.10
C VAL A 46 -9.06 6.69 0.34
N ALA A 47 -8.77 7.42 1.42
CA ALA A 47 -9.60 8.50 1.90
C ALA A 47 -9.18 9.83 1.25
N TYR A 48 -10.13 10.51 0.60
CA TYR A 48 -9.92 11.81 -0.03
C TYR A 48 -10.28 12.98 0.87
N ASN A 49 -11.05 12.73 1.92
CA ASN A 49 -11.48 13.75 2.87
C ASN A 49 -11.60 13.18 4.29
N ARG A 50 -11.84 14.09 5.24
CA ARG A 50 -11.92 13.79 6.67
C ARG A 50 -13.07 12.83 7.02
N GLN A 51 -14.21 12.95 6.34
CA GLN A 51 -15.38 12.11 6.59
C GLN A 51 -15.11 10.65 6.17
N GLU A 52 -14.62 10.48 4.94
CA GLU A 52 -14.20 9.18 4.40
C GLU A 52 -13.13 8.50 5.27
N LEU A 53 -12.16 9.28 5.77
CA LEU A 53 -11.12 8.75 6.65
C LEU A 53 -11.73 8.16 7.92
N ARG A 54 -12.67 8.86 8.55
CA ARG A 54 -13.34 8.40 9.78
C ARG A 54 -14.11 7.11 9.55
N GLU A 55 -14.88 7.04 8.47
CA GLU A 55 -15.66 5.86 8.11
C GLU A 55 -14.77 4.65 7.84
N MET A 56 -13.71 4.83 7.04
CA MET A 56 -12.75 3.76 6.75
C MET A 56 -11.97 3.32 7.99
N CYS A 57 -11.55 4.24 8.86
CA CYS A 57 -10.84 3.88 10.08
C CYS A 57 -11.74 3.13 11.07
N THR A 58 -13.03 3.46 11.11
CA THR A 58 -13.98 2.73 11.97
C THR A 58 -14.10 1.28 11.52
N GLY A 59 -14.38 1.04 10.24
CA GLY A 59 -14.44 -0.32 9.70
C GLY A 59 -13.09 -1.05 9.75
N GLY A 60 -11.99 -0.35 9.54
CA GLY A 60 -10.65 -0.91 9.57
C GLY A 60 -10.21 -1.38 10.96
N LEU A 61 -10.57 -0.64 12.02
CA LEU A 61 -10.22 -0.99 13.40
C LEU A 61 -11.00 -2.21 13.86
N ASP A 62 -12.27 -2.32 13.43
CA ASP A 62 -13.13 -3.48 13.72
C ASP A 62 -12.65 -4.75 12.99
N LEU A 63 -12.10 -4.61 11.78
CA LEU A 63 -11.61 -5.74 10.98
C LEU A 63 -10.17 -6.16 11.35
N SER A 64 -9.41 -5.28 11.98
CA SER A 64 -8.05 -5.59 12.41
C SER A 64 -8.05 -6.57 13.59
N MET A 65 -7.26 -7.63 13.49
CA MET A 65 -7.08 -8.59 14.59
C MET A 65 -6.43 -7.96 15.85
N THR A 66 -5.80 -6.80 15.70
CA THR A 66 -5.07 -6.09 16.76
C THR A 66 -5.62 -4.69 17.02
N THR A 67 -6.76 -4.33 16.44
CA THR A 67 -7.33 -2.96 16.53
C THR A 67 -6.25 -1.92 16.17
N GLU A 68 -5.63 -2.12 15.00
CA GLU A 68 -4.53 -1.30 14.52
C GLU A 68 -4.69 -1.00 13.03
N ILE A 69 -4.47 0.26 12.67
CA ILE A 69 -4.43 0.72 11.28
C ILE A 69 -3.15 1.50 11.05
N MET A 70 -2.54 1.29 9.89
CA MET A 70 -1.51 2.16 9.35
C MET A 70 -2.12 3.16 8.36
N LEU A 71 -1.92 4.44 8.62
CA LEU A 71 -2.27 5.54 7.71
C LEU A 71 -1.02 5.98 6.96
N GLU A 72 -1.07 6.01 5.63
CA GLU A 72 0.08 6.37 4.78
C GLU A 72 -0.27 7.49 3.80
N ARG A 73 0.73 8.31 3.46
CA ARG A 73 0.62 9.24 2.33
C ARG A 73 0.38 8.46 1.04
N SER A 74 -0.60 8.90 0.25
CA SER A 74 -0.84 8.33 -1.07
C SER A 74 0.33 8.54 -2.03
N LEU A 75 0.71 7.47 -2.73
CA LEU A 75 1.66 7.47 -3.85
C LEU A 75 0.94 7.25 -5.20
N LEU A 76 -0.31 7.69 -5.31
CA LEU A 76 -1.10 7.55 -6.54
C LEU A 76 -0.31 8.02 -7.77
N GLY A 77 -0.29 7.20 -8.81
CA GLY A 77 0.44 7.48 -10.06
C GLY A 77 1.89 6.98 -10.10
N TRP A 78 2.41 6.42 -9.01
CA TRP A 78 3.70 5.74 -9.02
C TRP A 78 3.61 4.38 -9.69
N LYS A 79 4.75 3.91 -10.21
CA LYS A 79 4.86 2.53 -10.73
C LYS A 79 4.91 1.56 -9.57
N GLU A 80 4.09 0.52 -9.63
CA GLU A 80 4.09 -0.56 -8.66
C GLU A 80 4.93 -1.74 -9.18
N TYR A 81 5.80 -2.28 -8.32
CA TYR A 81 6.64 -3.42 -8.64
C TYR A 81 6.43 -4.48 -7.56
N GLU A 82 6.22 -5.73 -7.99
CA GLU A 82 6.06 -6.88 -7.10
C GLU A 82 7.28 -7.80 -7.24
N LEU A 83 7.85 -8.19 -6.10
CA LEU A 83 9.00 -9.09 -6.00
C LEU A 83 8.61 -10.29 -5.14
N GLU A 84 8.72 -11.49 -5.71
CA GLU A 84 8.61 -12.75 -4.99
C GLU A 84 10.03 -13.18 -4.59
N VAL A 85 10.24 -13.48 -3.30
CA VAL A 85 11.57 -13.81 -2.75
C VAL A 85 11.50 -15.11 -1.97
N VAL A 86 12.46 -16.00 -2.20
CA VAL A 86 12.67 -17.23 -1.43
C VAL A 86 14.06 -17.16 -0.78
N ARG A 87 14.13 -17.40 0.53
CA ARG A 87 15.39 -17.45 1.31
C ARG A 87 15.49 -18.77 2.06
N ASP A 88 16.64 -19.42 1.99
CA ASP A 88 16.90 -20.65 2.73
C ASP A 88 17.67 -20.42 4.04
N ARG A 89 17.85 -21.47 4.85
CA ARG A 89 18.58 -21.41 6.14
C ARG A 89 20.08 -21.16 5.99
N LYS A 90 20.65 -21.41 4.81
CA LYS A 90 22.07 -21.16 4.50
C LYS A 90 22.30 -19.75 3.96
N ASP A 91 21.28 -18.90 4.00
CA ASP A 91 21.31 -17.53 3.51
C ASP A 91 21.39 -17.39 1.98
N ASN A 92 21.02 -18.44 1.24
CA ASN A 92 20.83 -18.30 -0.21
C ASN A 92 19.48 -17.59 -0.48
N VAL A 93 19.48 -16.73 -1.49
CA VAL A 93 18.31 -15.93 -1.88
C VAL A 93 18.06 -16.07 -3.37
N VAL A 94 16.82 -16.35 -3.74
CA VAL A 94 16.34 -16.37 -5.13
C VAL A 94 15.14 -15.43 -5.22
N TRP A 95 15.03 -14.67 -6.32
CA TRP A 95 13.95 -13.71 -6.51
C TRP A 95 13.43 -13.71 -7.94
N SER A 96 12.12 -13.50 -8.07
CA SER A 96 11.42 -13.24 -9.33
C SER A 96 10.66 -11.93 -9.21
N TRP A 97 10.60 -11.15 -10.28
CA TRP A 97 9.86 -9.89 -10.30
C TRP A 97 8.83 -9.91 -11.43
N ARG A 98 7.69 -9.26 -11.19
CA ARG A 98 6.66 -9.09 -12.20
C ARG A 98 6.81 -7.73 -12.88
N ASP A 99 6.80 -7.73 -14.21
CA ASP A 99 6.83 -6.49 -14.99
C ASP A 99 5.53 -5.69 -14.76
N PRO A 100 5.60 -4.42 -14.30
CA PRO A 100 4.43 -3.56 -14.15
C PRO A 100 3.61 -3.43 -15.43
N ALA A 101 4.23 -3.58 -16.61
CA ALA A 101 3.53 -3.52 -17.89
C ALA A 101 2.45 -4.61 -18.04
N ARG A 102 2.51 -5.71 -17.28
CA ARG A 102 1.49 -6.77 -17.30
C ARG A 102 0.29 -6.51 -16.37
N LEU A 103 0.42 -5.63 -15.36
CA LEU A 103 -0.72 -5.19 -14.55
C LEU A 103 -1.68 -4.31 -15.39
N TYR A 104 -1.11 -3.51 -16.31
CA TYR A 104 -1.85 -2.71 -17.30
C TYR A 104 -2.42 -3.50 -18.49
N THR A 105 -2.29 -4.83 -18.52
CA THR A 105 -2.98 -5.69 -19.51
C THR A 105 -4.23 -6.38 -18.93
N SER A 106 -4.57 -6.10 -17.67
CA SER A 106 -5.88 -6.43 -17.10
C SER A 106 -6.98 -5.64 -17.81
N PRO A 107 -8.18 -6.20 -18.07
CA PRO A 107 -9.27 -5.52 -18.79
C PRO A 107 -9.78 -4.21 -18.15
N ALA A 108 -9.26 -3.83 -16.97
CA ALA A 108 -9.52 -2.55 -16.31
C ALA A 108 -8.52 -1.44 -16.69
N ALA A 109 -7.53 -1.70 -17.55
CA ALA A 109 -6.58 -0.70 -17.99
C ALA A 109 -7.17 0.20 -19.10
N PRO A 110 -7.00 1.53 -19.03
CA PRO A 110 -7.47 2.44 -20.07
C PRO A 110 -6.78 2.12 -21.40
N ASP A 111 -7.57 2.00 -22.46
CA ASP A 111 -7.13 1.67 -23.82
C ASP A 111 -6.01 2.61 -24.28
N GLY A 112 -4.87 2.03 -24.70
CA GLY A 112 -3.84 2.76 -25.45
C GLY A 112 -2.40 2.67 -24.94
N TYR A 113 -2.13 2.06 -23.78
CA TYR A 113 -0.74 1.90 -23.33
C TYR A 113 -0.05 0.70 -24.02
N ARG A 114 0.83 0.96 -24.99
CA ARG A 114 1.76 -0.04 -25.52
C ARG A 114 3.07 0.01 -24.72
N PRO A 115 3.48 -1.08 -24.04
CA PRO A 115 4.80 -1.11 -23.41
C PRO A 115 5.91 -1.05 -24.47
N PRO A 116 7.02 -0.35 -24.21
CA PRO A 116 8.15 -0.33 -25.13
C PRO A 116 8.72 -1.74 -25.26
N HIS A 117 8.72 -2.28 -26.49
CA HIS A 117 9.36 -3.56 -26.81
C HIS A 117 10.86 -3.49 -26.49
N ARG A 118 11.30 -4.02 -25.35
CA ARG A 118 12.71 -4.36 -25.15
C ARG A 118 12.92 -5.82 -25.50
N ARG A 119 13.49 -6.06 -26.69
CA ARG A 119 14.20 -7.31 -26.99
C ARG A 119 15.38 -7.40 -26.03
N PHE A 120 15.32 -8.36 -25.11
CA PHE A 120 16.51 -8.77 -24.37
C PHE A 120 17.44 -9.48 -25.35
N ARG A 121 18.64 -8.92 -25.55
CA ARG A 121 19.82 -9.65 -26.01
C ARG A 121 20.62 -10.03 -24.78
#